data_AF-A0A6V7VWG9-F1
#
_entry.id   AF-A0A6V7VWG9-F1
#
_cell.length_a   1.000
_cell.length_b   1.000
_cell.length_c   1.000
_cell.angle_alpha   90.00
_cell.angle_beta   90.00
_cell.angle_gamma   90.00
#
_symmetry.space_group_name_H-M   'P 1'
#
loop_
_entity.id
_entity.type
_entity.pdbx_description
1 polymer ?
#
loop_
_entity_poly.entity_id
_entity_poly.type
_entity_poly.pdbx_seq_one_letter_code
_entity_poly.pdbx_strand_id
1 'polypeptide(L)'
;MRLDTKQALKQILHTRVAPSYLESNIQQWLREGNLAKLEQLVMSGCGDLVLDKKSNNPEAQIFLKELPSLLSNIDSIHRAIREGRIESIKQLITNKRLALARDKHGCTPLHTAIIHEKTEIIRFLAANFPLVLNAPDYNKRTAMHYAAAARDGGHYLKILGKAGADPMAVDNGRTPDYYRRNAVFDLKLLKERDVEELGADALLSKSVQHGDFPDSPSESADLLSLHSSGVDTGRKGLGKGGGREYIDDEGEMIEFDGNGDGDGIDDGEDAEKNRFEHLLHERLGMPTSDNGLYLARTVAPVLTKALAEVLLRRPANPIGFISDWLVKYTEETEQF
;
A
#
# COMPACT_ATOMS: atom_id res chain seq x y z
N MET A 1 29.66 -6.23 -19.04
CA MET A 1 29.41 -6.78 -17.69
C MET A 1 27.93 -6.70 -17.38
N ARG A 2 27.18 -7.80 -17.47
CA ARG A 2 25.81 -7.85 -16.92
C ARG A 2 25.96 -8.01 -15.41
N LEU A 3 26.07 -6.90 -14.69
CA LEU A 3 26.06 -6.91 -13.23
C LEU A 3 24.71 -7.47 -12.78
N ASP A 4 24.79 -8.48 -11.92
CA ASP A 4 23.69 -9.29 -11.45
C ASP A 4 22.66 -8.38 -10.75
N THR A 5 21.50 -8.15 -11.38
CA THR A 5 20.39 -7.34 -10.83
C THR A 5 20.01 -7.79 -9.42
N LYS A 6 20.28 -9.07 -9.10
CA LYS A 6 20.20 -9.71 -7.80
C LYS A 6 21.07 -9.05 -6.72
N GLN A 7 22.34 -8.82 -7.01
CA GLN A 7 23.30 -8.31 -6.04
C GLN A 7 23.03 -6.84 -5.74
N ALA A 8 22.57 -6.12 -6.75
CA ALA A 8 22.19 -4.73 -6.63
C ALA A 8 20.87 -4.53 -5.86
N LEU A 9 19.84 -5.37 -6.08
CA LEU A 9 18.63 -5.36 -5.22
C LEU A 9 18.95 -5.73 -3.77
N LYS A 10 19.82 -6.72 -3.55
CA LYS A 10 20.29 -7.08 -2.21
C LYS A 10 21.05 -5.93 -1.54
N GLN A 11 21.87 -5.20 -2.30
CA GLN A 11 22.58 -4.02 -1.81
C GLN A 11 21.59 -2.91 -1.43
N ILE A 12 20.60 -2.62 -2.28
CA ILE A 12 19.57 -1.60 -2.02
C ILE A 12 18.82 -1.87 -0.72
N LEU A 13 18.48 -3.12 -0.43
CA LEU A 13 17.73 -3.45 0.78
C LEU A 13 18.57 -3.35 2.05
N HIS A 14 19.88 -3.51 1.91
CA HIS A 14 20.82 -3.42 3.02
C HIS A 14 21.27 -1.98 3.26
N THR A 15 21.50 -1.19 2.20
CA THR A 15 22.02 0.17 2.31
C THR A 15 20.97 1.26 2.13
N ARG A 16 19.78 0.93 1.62
CA ARG A 16 18.75 1.89 1.17
C ARG A 16 19.24 2.89 0.11
N VAL A 17 20.37 2.61 -0.54
CA VAL A 17 20.94 3.48 -1.57
C VAL A 17 20.77 2.82 -2.93
N ALA A 18 20.15 3.54 -3.86
CA ALA A 18 20.05 3.12 -5.25
C ALA A 18 21.45 3.07 -5.90
N PRO A 19 21.87 1.94 -6.49
CA PRO A 19 23.06 1.89 -7.32
C PRO A 19 22.87 2.78 -8.54
N SER A 20 23.98 3.34 -9.04
CA SER A 20 23.99 4.37 -10.08
C SER A 20 23.15 4.03 -11.31
N TYR A 21 23.14 2.77 -11.74
CA TYR A 21 22.35 2.35 -12.90
C TYR A 21 20.83 2.37 -12.62
N LEU A 22 20.40 2.05 -11.39
CA LEU A 22 18.98 2.08 -11.02
C LEU A 22 18.53 3.53 -10.86
N GLU A 23 19.37 4.37 -10.28
CA GLU A 23 19.13 5.81 -10.18
C GLU A 23 18.90 6.43 -11.57
N SER A 24 19.78 6.13 -12.55
CA SER A 24 19.61 6.56 -13.94
C SER A 24 18.31 6.04 -14.56
N ASN A 25 17.95 4.78 -14.29
CA ASN A 25 16.69 4.22 -14.78
C ASN A 25 15.47 4.90 -14.17
N ILE A 26 15.47 5.18 -12.87
CA ILE A 26 14.37 5.90 -12.20
C ILE A 26 14.21 7.29 -12.80
N GLN A 27 15.31 8.02 -12.99
CA GLN A 27 15.29 9.33 -13.64
C GLN A 27 14.73 9.26 -15.06
N GLN A 28 15.10 8.22 -15.83
CA GLN A 28 14.54 7.99 -17.15
C GLN A 28 13.03 7.72 -17.09
N TRP A 29 12.56 6.84 -16.18
CA TRP A 29 11.14 6.53 -16.04
C TRP A 29 10.33 7.74 -15.61
N LEU A 30 10.87 8.58 -14.73
CA LEU A 30 10.25 9.84 -14.33
C LEU A 30 10.13 10.82 -15.50
N ARG A 31 11.17 10.92 -16.34
CA ARG A 31 11.16 11.79 -17.54
C ARG A 31 10.16 11.30 -18.58
N GLU A 32 10.13 10.00 -18.82
CA GLU A 32 9.25 9.35 -19.81
C GLU A 32 7.80 9.22 -19.33
N GLY A 33 7.53 9.41 -18.02
CA GLY A 33 6.19 9.14 -17.46
C GLY A 33 5.87 7.65 -17.38
N ASN A 34 6.87 6.78 -17.22
CA ASN A 34 6.65 5.33 -17.18
C ASN A 34 6.09 4.88 -15.82
N LEU A 35 4.80 5.14 -15.61
CA LEU A 35 4.10 4.84 -14.36
C LEU A 35 4.13 3.36 -14.00
N ALA A 36 4.05 2.46 -14.99
CA ALA A 36 4.03 1.02 -14.74
C ALA A 36 5.32 0.55 -14.03
N LYS A 37 6.49 1.04 -14.47
CA LYS A 37 7.77 0.71 -13.85
C LYS A 37 7.95 1.37 -12.48
N LEU A 38 7.47 2.60 -12.33
CA LEU A 38 7.48 3.32 -11.05
C LEU A 38 6.57 2.65 -10.02
N GLU A 39 5.34 2.29 -10.41
CA GLU A 39 4.41 1.54 -9.57
C GLU A 39 5.01 0.18 -9.19
N GLN A 40 5.62 -0.54 -10.14
CA GLN A 40 6.28 -1.80 -9.86
C GLN A 40 7.44 -1.63 -8.85
N LEU A 41 8.21 -0.55 -8.94
CA LEU A 41 9.27 -0.23 -7.99
C LEU A 41 8.70 0.01 -6.58
N VAL A 42 7.60 0.75 -6.47
CA VAL A 42 6.89 0.96 -5.20
C VAL A 42 6.36 -0.36 -4.64
N MET A 43 5.65 -1.16 -5.46
CA MET A 43 5.14 -2.48 -5.08
C MET A 43 6.25 -3.47 -4.72
N SER A 44 7.47 -3.26 -5.21
CA SER A 44 8.61 -4.07 -4.82
C SER A 44 9.13 -3.75 -3.40
N GLY A 45 8.77 -2.60 -2.82
CA GLY A 45 9.29 -2.15 -1.51
C GLY A 45 10.49 -1.21 -1.64
N CYS A 46 10.66 -0.57 -2.80
CA CYS A 46 11.72 0.41 -3.10
C CYS A 46 11.16 1.80 -3.41
N GLY A 47 9.96 2.13 -2.95
CA GLY A 47 9.33 3.42 -3.23
C GLY A 47 10.02 4.60 -2.54
N ASP A 48 10.71 4.36 -1.43
CA ASP A 48 11.49 5.37 -0.70
C ASP A 48 12.52 6.07 -1.61
N LEU A 49 13.05 5.35 -2.61
CA LEU A 49 14.02 5.87 -3.57
C LEU A 49 13.47 6.98 -4.47
N VAL A 50 12.14 7.09 -4.57
CA VAL A 50 11.45 7.99 -5.50
C VAL A 50 10.87 9.22 -4.78
N LEU A 51 10.76 9.19 -3.44
CA LEU A 51 10.11 10.24 -2.63
C LEU A 51 10.68 11.64 -2.87
N ASP A 52 12.00 11.79 -2.88
CA ASP A 52 12.65 13.11 -3.00
C ASP A 52 12.88 13.55 -4.46
N LYS A 53 12.42 12.76 -5.43
CA LYS A 53 12.67 13.04 -6.84
C LYS A 53 11.60 13.98 -7.41
N LYS A 54 12.01 14.79 -8.39
CA LYS A 54 11.11 15.66 -9.14
C LYS A 54 11.09 15.25 -10.61
N SER A 55 9.96 15.46 -11.26
CA SER A 55 9.82 15.27 -12.71
C SER A 55 9.14 16.47 -13.36
N ASN A 56 9.44 16.69 -14.63
CA ASN A 56 8.73 17.65 -15.48
C ASN A 56 7.56 17.01 -16.24
N ASN A 57 7.40 15.69 -16.17
CA ASN A 57 6.29 14.99 -16.79
C ASN A 57 5.04 15.10 -15.89
N PRO A 58 3.88 15.51 -16.42
CA PRO A 58 2.68 15.76 -15.62
C PRO A 58 2.13 14.48 -14.94
N GLU A 59 2.18 13.34 -15.63
CA GLU A 59 1.74 12.05 -15.06
C GLU A 59 2.65 11.62 -13.90
N ALA A 60 3.96 11.78 -14.08
CA ALA A 60 4.93 11.48 -13.03
C ALA A 60 4.78 12.42 -11.82
N GLN A 61 4.42 13.69 -12.03
CA GLN A 61 4.15 14.64 -10.93
C GLN A 61 2.93 14.23 -10.10
N ILE A 62 1.84 13.83 -10.76
CA ILE A 62 0.64 13.31 -10.07
C ILE A 62 1.01 12.06 -9.27
N PHE A 63 1.75 11.13 -9.88
CA PHE A 63 2.22 9.93 -9.19
C PHE A 63 3.08 10.26 -7.96
N LEU A 64 4.02 11.19 -8.06
CA LEU A 64 4.87 11.62 -6.95
C LEU A 64 4.06 12.27 -5.82
N LYS A 65 2.97 12.98 -6.15
CA LYS A 65 2.08 13.58 -5.15
C LYS A 65 1.30 12.53 -4.36
N GLU A 66 0.83 11.48 -5.02
CA GLU A 66 0.07 10.39 -4.38
C GLU A 66 0.96 9.31 -3.72
N LEU A 67 2.25 9.31 -4.05
CA LEU A 67 3.22 8.32 -3.58
C LEU A 67 3.29 8.17 -2.04
N PRO A 68 3.33 9.25 -1.23
CA PRO A 68 3.38 9.13 0.22
C PRO A 68 2.14 8.42 0.80
N SER A 69 0.97 8.69 0.25
CA SER A 69 -0.29 8.04 0.65
C SER A 69 -0.25 6.54 0.36
N LEU A 70 0.22 6.17 -0.84
CA LEU A 70 0.39 4.77 -1.23
C LEU A 70 1.39 4.04 -0.33
N LEU A 71 2.53 4.64 -0.02
CA LEU A 71 3.55 4.05 0.88
C LEU A 71 3.04 3.87 2.31
N SER A 72 2.34 4.88 2.83
CA SER A 72 1.68 4.81 4.15
C SER A 72 0.65 3.69 4.22
N ASN A 73 -0.13 3.49 3.14
CA ASN A 73 -1.08 2.39 3.06
C ASN A 73 -0.38 1.01 3.08
N ILE A 74 0.68 0.84 2.28
CA ILE A 74 1.49 -0.40 2.27
C ILE A 74 2.04 -0.68 3.68
N ASP A 75 2.68 0.29 4.33
CA ASP A 75 3.20 0.10 5.68
C ASP A 75 2.08 -0.23 6.68
N SER A 76 0.93 0.43 6.56
CA SER A 76 -0.25 0.16 7.40
C SER A 76 -0.78 -1.26 7.23
N ILE A 77 -0.76 -1.82 6.02
CA ILE A 77 -1.10 -3.24 5.77
C ILE A 77 -0.14 -4.15 6.53
N HIS A 78 1.17 -3.95 6.38
CA HIS A 78 2.16 -4.78 7.07
C HIS A 78 2.08 -4.63 8.59
N ARG A 79 1.85 -3.42 9.10
CA ARG A 79 1.62 -3.15 10.53
C ARG A 79 0.39 -3.85 11.07
N ALA A 80 -0.75 -3.76 10.37
CA ALA A 80 -1.97 -4.45 10.76
C ALA A 80 -1.77 -5.97 10.81
N ILE A 81 -0.93 -6.53 9.93
CA ILE A 81 -0.54 -7.95 9.96
C ILE A 81 0.28 -8.28 11.22
N ARG A 82 1.33 -7.51 11.52
CA ARG A 82 2.15 -7.71 12.73
C ARG A 82 1.29 -7.69 14.01
N GLU A 83 0.33 -6.79 14.07
CA GLU A 83 -0.60 -6.64 15.19
C GLU A 83 -1.71 -7.71 15.20
N GLY A 84 -2.00 -8.35 14.06
CA GLY A 84 -3.06 -9.36 13.94
C GLY A 84 -4.46 -8.78 13.71
N ARG A 85 -4.55 -7.52 13.26
CA ARG A 85 -5.82 -6.82 13.00
C ARG A 85 -6.42 -7.20 11.66
N ILE A 86 -7.07 -8.37 11.59
CA ILE A 86 -7.66 -8.89 10.35
C ILE A 86 -8.69 -7.95 9.72
N GLU A 87 -9.49 -7.25 10.53
CA GLU A 87 -10.52 -6.35 10.00
C GLU A 87 -9.92 -5.12 9.33
N SER A 88 -8.83 -4.58 9.91
CA SER A 88 -8.05 -3.52 9.26
C SER A 88 -7.45 -4.01 7.94
N ILE A 89 -6.98 -5.25 7.85
CA ILE A 89 -6.43 -5.80 6.60
C ILE A 89 -7.50 -5.89 5.51
N LYS A 90 -8.73 -6.32 5.85
CA LYS A 90 -9.84 -6.37 4.89
C LYS A 90 -10.19 -4.98 4.35
N GLN A 91 -10.13 -3.96 5.19
CA GLN A 91 -10.40 -2.57 4.79
C GLN A 91 -9.24 -1.98 3.96
N LEU A 92 -7.99 -2.27 4.34
CA LEU A 92 -6.81 -1.70 3.69
C LEU A 92 -6.49 -2.37 2.33
N ILE A 93 -6.69 -3.68 2.20
CA ILE A 93 -6.50 -4.39 0.93
C ILE A 93 -7.77 -4.26 0.07
N THR A 94 -7.95 -3.06 -0.49
CA THR A 94 -9.02 -2.76 -1.45
C THR A 94 -8.71 -3.33 -2.84
N ASN A 95 -7.43 -3.43 -3.18
CA ASN A 95 -6.94 -3.85 -4.49
C ASN A 95 -6.09 -5.11 -4.40
N LYS A 96 -6.28 -6.05 -5.34
CA LYS A 96 -5.46 -7.28 -5.45
C LYS A 96 -3.95 -7.01 -5.56
N ARG A 97 -3.56 -5.85 -6.09
CA ARG A 97 -2.14 -5.43 -6.19
C ARG A 97 -1.52 -5.12 -4.81
N LEU A 98 -2.30 -4.56 -3.88
CA LEU A 98 -1.82 -4.26 -2.53
C LEU A 98 -1.53 -5.55 -1.74
N ALA A 99 -2.21 -6.66 -2.07
CA ALA A 99 -1.88 -7.97 -1.50
C ALA A 99 -0.50 -8.49 -1.94
N LEU A 100 0.10 -7.92 -2.99
CA LEU A 100 1.47 -8.23 -3.47
C LEU A 100 2.49 -7.15 -3.06
N ALA A 101 2.04 -6.04 -2.50
CA ALA A 101 2.92 -4.94 -2.12
C ALA A 101 3.89 -5.42 -1.04
N ARG A 102 5.18 -5.19 -1.28
CA ARG A 102 6.23 -5.63 -0.37
C ARG A 102 6.58 -4.51 0.62
N ASP A 103 6.96 -4.91 1.82
CA ASP A 103 7.55 -3.99 2.78
C ASP A 103 8.97 -3.60 2.37
N LYS A 104 9.59 -2.73 3.17
CA LYS A 104 10.99 -2.33 3.01
C LYS A 104 11.95 -3.53 3.02
N HIS A 105 11.58 -4.67 3.58
CA HIS A 105 12.42 -5.88 3.61
C HIS A 105 12.15 -6.82 2.44
N GLY A 106 11.21 -6.47 1.56
CA GLY A 106 10.78 -7.31 0.44
C GLY A 106 9.81 -8.41 0.78
N CYS A 107 9.33 -8.45 2.01
CA CYS A 107 8.34 -9.42 2.42
C CYS A 107 6.99 -8.98 1.88
N THR A 108 6.25 -9.92 1.30
CA THR A 108 4.86 -9.70 0.92
C THR A 108 4.00 -9.79 2.19
N PRO A 109 2.73 -9.37 2.14
CA PRO A 109 1.82 -9.49 3.28
C PRO A 109 1.74 -10.92 3.82
N LEU A 110 1.80 -11.92 2.93
CA LEU A 110 1.79 -13.33 3.31
C LEU A 110 3.10 -13.77 3.99
N HIS A 111 4.26 -13.28 3.55
CA HIS A 111 5.54 -13.51 4.24
C HIS A 111 5.48 -12.94 5.67
N THR A 112 5.06 -11.68 5.82
CA THR A 112 4.92 -11.03 7.13
C THR A 112 3.95 -11.80 8.03
N ALA A 113 2.82 -12.29 7.51
CA ALA A 113 1.86 -13.07 8.28
C ALA A 113 2.46 -14.39 8.82
N ILE A 114 3.35 -15.04 8.07
CA ILE A 114 4.05 -16.27 8.52
C ILE A 114 5.12 -15.94 9.57
N ILE A 115 5.93 -14.90 9.35
CA ILE A 115 6.96 -14.45 10.30
C ILE A 115 6.33 -14.13 11.67
N HIS A 116 5.17 -13.50 11.67
CA HIS A 116 4.44 -13.10 12.88
C HIS A 116 3.41 -14.13 13.36
N GLU A 117 3.40 -15.33 12.76
CA GLU A 117 2.59 -16.48 13.17
C GLU A 117 1.06 -16.22 13.18
N LYS A 118 0.60 -15.38 12.25
CA LYS A 118 -0.79 -14.91 12.19
C LYS A 118 -1.66 -15.85 11.36
N THR A 119 -1.98 -17.00 11.94
CA THR A 119 -2.67 -18.10 11.23
C THR A 119 -3.97 -17.69 10.53
N GLU A 120 -4.84 -16.87 11.16
CA GLU A 120 -6.08 -16.41 10.53
C GLU A 120 -5.83 -15.51 9.31
N ILE A 121 -4.82 -14.66 9.39
CA ILE A 121 -4.43 -13.78 8.28
C ILE A 121 -3.82 -14.61 7.15
N ILE A 122 -3.02 -15.63 7.46
CA ILE A 122 -2.46 -16.56 6.46
C ILE A 122 -3.61 -17.24 5.69
N ARG A 123 -4.63 -17.76 6.41
CA ARG A 123 -5.82 -18.35 5.78
C ARG A 123 -6.56 -17.36 4.90
N PHE A 124 -6.82 -16.16 5.42
CA PHE A 124 -7.52 -15.11 4.69
C PHE A 124 -6.78 -14.72 3.40
N LEU A 125 -5.47 -14.44 3.48
CA LEU A 125 -4.68 -14.06 2.33
C LEU A 125 -4.58 -15.18 1.29
N ALA A 126 -4.36 -16.42 1.74
CA ALA A 126 -4.25 -17.59 0.87
C ALA A 126 -5.56 -17.88 0.11
N ALA A 127 -6.71 -17.70 0.77
CA ALA A 127 -8.02 -17.96 0.17
C ALA A 127 -8.45 -16.86 -0.82
N ASN A 128 -8.19 -15.59 -0.50
CA ASN A 128 -8.71 -14.45 -1.26
C ASN A 128 -7.74 -13.92 -2.33
N PHE A 129 -6.43 -14.16 -2.17
CA PHE A 129 -5.39 -13.62 -3.05
C PHE A 129 -4.41 -14.71 -3.52
N PRO A 130 -4.82 -15.59 -4.45
CA PRO A 130 -4.01 -16.72 -4.90
C PRO A 130 -2.68 -16.30 -5.55
N LEU A 131 -2.62 -15.11 -6.15
CA LEU A 131 -1.40 -14.55 -6.73
C LEU A 131 -0.26 -14.38 -5.71
N VAL A 132 -0.59 -14.25 -4.42
CA VAL A 132 0.39 -14.02 -3.35
C VAL A 132 1.13 -15.31 -2.94
N LEU A 133 0.53 -16.48 -3.19
CA LEU A 133 1.04 -17.77 -2.72
C LEU A 133 2.46 -18.07 -3.21
N ASN A 134 2.71 -17.76 -4.49
CA ASN A 134 3.99 -18.01 -5.17
C ASN A 134 4.80 -16.72 -5.37
N ALA A 135 4.36 -15.60 -4.80
CA ALA A 135 5.08 -14.34 -4.90
C ALA A 135 6.40 -14.43 -4.10
N PRO A 136 7.56 -14.20 -4.74
CA PRO A 136 8.85 -14.31 -4.06
C PRO A 136 9.18 -13.03 -3.28
N ASP A 137 9.92 -13.20 -2.18
CA ASP A 137 10.71 -12.13 -1.57
C ASP A 137 11.94 -11.80 -2.44
N TYR A 138 12.79 -10.88 -1.98
CA TYR A 138 14.01 -10.53 -2.72
C TYR A 138 15.08 -11.63 -2.77
N ASN A 139 15.03 -12.58 -1.85
CA ASN A 139 15.89 -13.75 -1.86
C ASN A 139 15.31 -14.88 -2.73
N LYS A 140 14.21 -14.62 -3.46
CA LYS A 140 13.44 -15.59 -4.26
C LYS A 140 12.69 -16.64 -3.42
N ARG A 141 12.59 -16.44 -2.11
CA ARG A 141 11.84 -17.30 -1.22
C ARG A 141 10.36 -16.98 -1.31
N THR A 142 9.55 -18.01 -1.47
CA THR A 142 8.09 -17.94 -1.44
C THR A 142 7.55 -18.22 -0.03
N ALA A 143 6.25 -18.01 0.18
CA ALA A 143 5.57 -18.32 1.44
C ALA A 143 5.82 -19.77 1.92
N MET A 144 5.97 -20.72 0.99
CA MET A 144 6.29 -22.12 1.32
C MET A 144 7.67 -22.28 1.98
N HIS A 145 8.67 -21.50 1.56
CA HIS A 145 10.00 -21.52 2.17
C HIS A 145 9.95 -21.01 3.62
N TYR A 146 9.18 -19.94 3.86
CA TYR A 146 8.96 -19.41 5.21
C TYR A 146 8.19 -20.41 6.08
N ALA A 147 7.11 -20.98 5.56
CA ALA A 147 6.32 -21.99 6.27
C ALA A 147 7.14 -23.24 6.62
N ALA A 148 8.12 -23.63 5.79
CA ALA A 148 8.99 -24.75 6.09
C ALA A 148 9.99 -24.49 7.23
N ALA A 149 10.38 -23.23 7.43
CA ALA A 149 11.24 -22.80 8.54
C ALA A 149 10.45 -22.50 9.83
N ALA A 150 9.11 -22.44 9.75
CA ALA A 150 8.27 -22.20 10.90
C ALA A 150 8.27 -23.40 11.88
N ARG A 151 8.20 -23.11 13.18
CA ARG A 151 8.12 -24.11 14.25
C ARG A 151 6.67 -24.45 14.60
N ASP A 152 5.86 -24.74 13.58
CA ASP A 152 4.40 -24.91 13.67
C ASP A 152 3.95 -26.36 13.42
N GLY A 153 4.89 -27.30 13.33
CA GLY A 153 4.61 -28.70 12.98
C GLY A 153 4.14 -28.89 11.53
N GLY A 154 4.42 -27.94 10.63
CA GLY A 154 4.01 -27.98 9.23
C GLY A 154 2.55 -27.59 9.00
N HIS A 155 1.93 -26.87 9.92
CA HIS A 155 0.56 -26.39 9.80
C HIS A 155 0.38 -25.43 8.62
N TYR A 156 1.26 -24.44 8.48
CA TYR A 156 1.29 -23.45 7.42
C TYR A 156 1.58 -24.09 6.05
N LEU A 157 2.47 -25.09 6.00
CA LEU A 157 2.70 -25.87 4.78
C LEU A 157 1.42 -26.54 4.28
N LYS A 158 0.61 -27.09 5.19
CA LYS A 158 -0.69 -27.69 4.83
C LYS A 158 -1.69 -26.65 4.36
N ILE A 159 -1.77 -25.48 5.01
CA ILE A 159 -2.67 -24.40 4.59
C ILE A 159 -2.30 -23.92 3.19
N LEU A 160 -1.03 -23.57 2.98
CA LEU A 160 -0.54 -23.04 1.71
C LEU A 160 -0.61 -24.09 0.59
N GLY A 161 -0.25 -25.35 0.89
CA GLY A 161 -0.37 -26.45 -0.06
C GLY A 161 -1.81 -26.70 -0.51
N LYS A 162 -2.78 -26.65 0.42
CA LYS A 162 -4.21 -26.72 0.07
C LYS A 162 -4.68 -25.54 -0.77
N ALA A 163 -4.09 -24.37 -0.59
CA ALA A 163 -4.41 -23.18 -1.38
C ALA A 163 -3.75 -23.17 -2.77
N GLY A 164 -2.86 -24.14 -3.08
CA GLY A 164 -2.19 -24.25 -4.37
C GLY A 164 -0.80 -23.58 -4.43
N ALA A 165 -0.17 -23.31 -3.28
CA ALA A 165 1.22 -22.86 -3.26
C ALA A 165 2.16 -23.98 -3.74
N ASP A 166 3.16 -23.63 -4.54
CA ASP A 166 4.10 -24.59 -5.10
C ASP A 166 5.06 -25.13 -4.02
N PRO A 167 4.98 -26.43 -3.65
CA PRO A 167 5.86 -27.01 -2.66
C PRO A 167 7.29 -27.21 -3.17
N MET A 168 7.49 -27.21 -4.49
CA MET A 168 8.78 -27.43 -5.16
C MET A 168 9.41 -26.13 -5.67
N ALA A 169 8.85 -24.97 -5.30
CA ALA A 169 9.41 -23.67 -5.65
C ALA A 169 10.90 -23.63 -5.28
N VAL A 170 11.73 -23.06 -6.15
CA VAL A 170 13.17 -22.98 -5.94
C VAL A 170 13.58 -21.53 -5.80
N ASP A 171 14.30 -21.20 -4.72
CA ASP A 171 14.83 -19.87 -4.48
C ASP A 171 16.20 -19.65 -5.19
N ASN A 172 17.30 -19.69 -4.44
CA ASN A 172 18.68 -19.75 -4.88
C ASN A 172 19.19 -21.21 -4.90
N GLY A 173 18.40 -22.10 -5.49
CA GLY A 173 18.73 -23.53 -5.57
C GLY A 173 18.28 -24.35 -4.37
N ARG A 174 17.53 -23.78 -3.42
CA ARG A 174 16.95 -24.52 -2.29
C ARG A 174 15.43 -24.60 -2.46
N THR A 175 14.86 -25.70 -2.03
CA THR A 175 13.42 -25.92 -1.98
C THR A 175 12.89 -25.66 -0.57
N PRO A 176 11.57 -25.47 -0.36
CA PRO A 176 10.98 -25.42 0.97
C PRO A 176 11.39 -26.60 1.85
N ASP A 177 11.46 -27.81 1.30
CA ASP A 177 11.88 -29.00 2.04
C ASP A 177 13.29 -28.89 2.65
N TYR A 178 14.22 -28.22 1.95
CA TYR A 178 15.56 -27.95 2.46
C TYR A 178 15.53 -27.15 3.77
N TYR A 179 14.68 -26.12 3.86
CA TYR A 179 14.57 -25.27 5.05
C TYR A 179 13.93 -26.00 6.24
N ARG A 180 13.13 -27.04 5.99
CA ARG A 180 12.57 -27.89 7.07
C ARG A 180 13.64 -28.76 7.71
N ARG A 181 14.58 -29.26 6.91
CA ARG A 181 15.66 -30.16 7.37
C ARG A 181 16.88 -29.42 7.91
N ASN A 182 17.06 -28.16 7.51
CA ASN A 182 18.23 -27.36 7.84
C ASN A 182 17.79 -26.06 8.51
N ALA A 183 18.26 -25.81 9.74
CA ALA A 183 17.99 -24.58 10.49
C ALA A 183 18.82 -23.38 9.97
N VAL A 184 18.76 -23.11 8.67
CA VAL A 184 19.50 -22.03 7.99
C VAL A 184 18.72 -20.72 7.91
N PHE A 185 17.44 -20.73 8.30
CA PHE A 185 16.55 -19.60 8.19
C PHE A 185 15.70 -19.50 9.45
N ASP A 186 15.98 -18.47 10.26
CA ASP A 186 15.29 -18.27 11.52
C ASP A 186 14.26 -17.14 11.40
N LEU A 187 12.98 -17.52 11.47
CA LEU A 187 11.88 -16.56 11.45
C LEU A 187 11.87 -15.67 12.70
N LYS A 188 12.43 -16.15 13.82
CA LYS A 188 12.48 -15.40 15.08
C LYS A 188 13.34 -14.15 14.95
N LEU A 189 14.50 -14.26 14.31
CA LEU A 189 15.39 -13.12 14.05
C LEU A 189 14.73 -12.07 13.14
N LEU A 190 13.95 -12.51 12.15
CA LEU A 190 13.18 -11.58 11.31
C LEU A 190 12.10 -10.84 12.11
N LYS A 191 11.40 -11.55 12.98
CA LYS A 191 10.37 -11.00 13.86
C LYS A 191 10.96 -9.98 14.85
N GLU A 192 12.11 -10.29 15.44
CA GLU A 192 12.82 -9.41 16.38
C GLU A 192 13.29 -8.12 15.71
N ARG A 193 13.88 -8.21 14.51
CA ARG A 193 14.28 -7.04 13.70
C ARG A 193 13.10 -6.10 13.41
N ASP A 194 11.94 -6.65 13.05
CA ASP A 194 10.76 -5.83 12.75
C ASP A 194 10.25 -5.04 13.99
N VAL A 195 10.50 -5.54 15.21
CA VAL A 195 10.08 -4.89 16.47
C VAL A 195 11.01 -3.73 16.84
N GLU A 196 12.32 -3.89 16.66
CA GLU A 196 13.31 -2.84 16.92
C GLU A 196 13.08 -1.61 16.02
N GLU A 197 12.70 -1.84 14.77
CA GLU A 197 12.46 -0.79 13.80
C GLU A 197 11.18 0.00 14.10
N LEU A 198 10.13 -0.66 14.60
CA LEU A 198 8.93 0.02 15.13
C LEU A 198 9.26 0.89 16.36
N GLY A 199 10.21 0.47 17.19
CA GLY A 199 10.70 1.26 18.30
C GLY A 199 11.40 2.55 17.85
N ALA A 200 12.23 2.46 16.80
CA ALA A 200 12.91 3.62 16.21
C ALA A 200 11.94 4.58 15.51
N ASP A 201 11.00 4.07 14.71
CA ASP A 201 10.00 4.89 14.02
C ASP A 201 9.02 5.55 15.02
N ALA A 202 8.66 4.86 16.11
CA ALA A 202 7.84 5.44 17.19
C ALA A 202 8.57 6.55 17.95
N LEU A 203 9.89 6.45 18.14
CA LEU A 203 10.70 7.52 18.74
C LEU A 203 10.81 8.74 17.81
N LEU A 204 11.03 8.52 16.51
CA LEU A 204 11.07 9.60 15.52
C LEU A 204 9.72 10.32 15.39
N SER A 205 8.60 9.58 15.43
CA SER A 205 7.26 10.18 15.37
C SER A 205 6.91 11.05 16.58
N LYS A 206 7.49 10.76 17.76
CA LYS A 206 7.35 11.59 18.96
C LYS A 206 8.22 12.85 18.93
N SER A 207 9.33 12.83 18.20
CA SER A 207 10.22 13.99 18.05
C SER A 207 9.65 15.08 17.13
N VAL A 208 8.61 14.80 16.34
CA VAL A 208 7.98 15.78 15.44
C VAL A 208 6.88 16.61 16.13
N GLN A 209 6.46 16.25 17.36
CA GLN A 209 5.40 16.98 18.08
C GLN A 209 5.90 18.06 19.06
N HIS A 210 7.20 18.28 19.20
CA HIS A 210 7.74 19.44 19.92
C HIS A 210 8.81 20.14 19.10
N GLY A 211 8.37 20.88 18.08
CA GLY A 211 9.17 21.90 17.43
C GLY A 211 9.18 23.19 18.24
N ASP A 212 9.73 23.14 19.46
CA ASP A 212 10.21 24.35 20.13
C ASP A 212 11.63 24.60 19.61
N PHE A 213 11.76 25.55 18.68
CA PHE A 213 13.04 26.14 18.31
C PHE A 213 13.54 26.99 19.50
N PRO A 214 14.75 26.76 20.04
CA PRO A 214 15.46 27.80 20.74
C PRO A 214 16.46 28.43 19.77
N ASP A 215 16.25 29.72 19.49
CA ASP A 215 17.28 30.58 18.95
C ASP A 215 18.57 30.44 19.76
N SER A 216 19.68 30.32 19.05
CA SER A 216 21.02 30.60 19.58
C SER A 216 21.44 31.97 18.99
N PRO A 217 22.34 32.77 19.61
CA PRO A 217 23.60 32.25 20.16
C PRO A 217 24.25 33.03 21.32
N SER A 218 25.41 32.47 21.72
CA SER A 218 26.62 33.12 22.26
C SER A 218 26.86 33.09 23.77
N GLU A 219 28.04 32.51 24.09
CA GLU A 219 29.03 32.88 25.12
C GLU A 219 28.58 32.91 26.60
N SER A 220 29.38 32.61 27.62
CA SER A 220 30.53 31.73 27.90
C SER A 220 30.73 31.85 29.43
N ALA A 221 31.36 30.84 30.04
CA ALA A 221 32.09 30.90 31.31
C ALA A 221 31.34 30.73 32.67
N ASP A 222 32.04 29.95 33.51
CA ASP A 222 32.12 29.94 34.98
C ASP A 222 31.03 29.22 35.79
N LEU A 223 31.30 28.03 36.35
CA LEU A 223 32.17 27.65 37.49
C LEU A 223 31.45 27.66 38.86
N LEU A 224 31.21 26.43 39.34
CA LEU A 224 31.32 25.89 40.71
C LEU A 224 30.67 26.57 41.94
N SER A 225 30.15 25.67 42.79
CA SER A 225 30.01 25.76 44.27
C SER A 225 28.86 26.58 44.83
N LEU A 226 28.26 26.30 45.99
CA LEU A 226 28.20 25.24 47.01
C LEU A 226 27.12 25.75 48.01
N HIS A 227 26.37 24.84 48.63
CA HIS A 227 25.78 24.91 49.99
C HIS A 227 24.74 25.98 50.40
N SER A 228 23.68 25.43 51.02
CA SER A 228 23.17 25.75 52.37
C SER A 228 21.78 26.38 52.50
N SER A 229 20.89 25.57 53.08
CA SER A 229 19.99 25.86 54.22
C SER A 229 19.20 27.18 54.27
N GLY A 230 17.90 27.08 54.49
CA GLY A 230 17.11 28.15 55.09
C GLY A 230 15.65 27.77 55.24
N VAL A 231 15.16 27.85 56.47
CA VAL A 231 13.91 27.27 56.97
C VAL A 231 12.84 28.38 57.06
N ASP A 232 11.58 27.95 56.91
CA ASP A 232 10.43 28.32 57.75
C ASP A 232 9.51 29.53 57.47
N THR A 233 8.24 29.23 57.78
CA THR A 233 7.09 30.07 58.16
C THR A 233 6.22 30.79 57.12
N GLY A 234 4.96 30.32 57.02
CA GLY A 234 3.86 31.11 57.61
C GLY A 234 2.77 31.74 56.71
N ARG A 235 1.70 30.96 56.50
CA ARG A 235 0.27 31.29 56.81
C ARG A 235 -0.60 32.26 55.95
N LYS A 236 -1.84 31.77 55.71
CA LYS A 236 -3.15 32.42 55.37
C LYS A 236 -3.40 32.71 53.88
N GLY A 237 -4.57 32.44 53.28
CA GLY A 237 -5.86 31.88 53.74
C GLY A 237 -6.91 31.82 52.60
N LEU A 238 -8.01 31.07 52.83
CA LEU A 238 -9.43 31.24 52.39
C LEU A 238 -9.71 31.76 50.95
N GLY A 239 -10.60 31.23 50.10
CA GLY A 239 -11.67 30.22 50.15
C GLY A 239 -12.56 30.34 48.89
N LYS A 240 -13.46 29.35 48.66
CA LYS A 240 -14.75 29.31 47.89
C LYS A 240 -14.81 30.07 46.53
N GLY A 241 -15.22 29.50 45.38
CA GLY A 241 -16.39 28.65 45.10
C GLY A 241 -17.42 29.45 44.27
N GLY A 242 -17.95 28.87 43.18
CA GLY A 242 -19.21 29.30 42.55
C GLY A 242 -19.15 29.64 41.05
N GLY A 243 -19.66 28.72 40.22
CA GLY A 243 -20.16 29.05 38.88
C GLY A 243 -21.52 29.76 38.94
N ARG A 244 -21.93 30.34 37.81
CA ARG A 244 -23.32 30.74 37.55
C ARG A 244 -23.55 30.89 36.05
N GLU A 245 -24.36 29.96 35.53
CA GLU A 245 -25.23 30.15 34.37
C GLU A 245 -26.40 31.06 34.79
N TYR A 246 -26.91 31.87 33.86
CA TYR A 246 -28.13 32.65 34.06
C TYR A 246 -29.11 32.33 32.93
N ILE A 247 -30.31 31.93 33.33
CA ILE A 247 -31.56 31.85 32.56
C ILE A 247 -32.47 32.87 33.23
N ASP A 248 -33.16 33.70 32.46
CA ASP A 248 -34.14 34.65 32.97
C ASP A 248 -35.59 34.27 32.63
N ASP A 249 -36.46 34.89 33.42
CA ASP A 249 -37.82 34.51 33.70
C ASP A 249 -38.78 35.01 32.62
N GLU A 250 -38.86 34.33 31.46
CA GLU A 250 -40.07 34.16 30.63
C GLU A 250 -39.96 32.99 29.61
N GLY A 251 -38.87 32.21 29.61
CA GLY A 251 -38.85 30.92 28.90
C GLY A 251 -38.81 30.99 27.36
N GLU A 252 -38.44 32.12 26.77
CA GLU A 252 -38.06 32.26 25.36
C GLU A 252 -36.69 32.96 25.26
N MET A 253 -35.71 32.31 24.62
CA MET A 253 -34.54 33.03 24.09
C MET A 253 -34.76 33.32 22.61
N ILE A 254 -34.65 34.61 22.35
CA ILE A 254 -34.96 35.35 21.13
C ILE A 254 -33.75 35.28 20.21
N GLU A 255 -34.00 34.97 18.94
CA GLU A 255 -33.06 35.10 17.83
C GLU A 255 -32.71 36.57 17.56
N PHE A 256 -31.47 36.86 17.17
CA PHE A 256 -31.16 38.11 16.47
C PHE A 256 -30.32 37.83 15.23
N ASP A 257 -31.00 37.95 14.10
CA ASP A 257 -30.45 38.06 12.74
C ASP A 257 -29.65 39.36 12.56
N GLY A 258 -28.63 39.28 11.71
CA GLY A 258 -27.83 40.42 11.26
C GLY A 258 -26.94 40.05 10.07
N ASN A 259 -27.53 40.09 8.88
CA ASN A 259 -26.98 39.91 7.54
C ASN A 259 -25.53 40.37 7.28
N GLY A 260 -24.85 39.58 6.45
CA GLY A 260 -23.74 39.99 5.59
C GLY A 260 -23.62 39.04 4.40
N ASP A 261 -24.13 39.48 3.25
CA ASP A 261 -24.19 38.76 1.97
C ASP A 261 -22.81 38.35 1.42
N GLY A 262 -22.75 37.17 0.80
CA GLY A 262 -21.58 36.66 0.09
C GLY A 262 -21.86 35.33 -0.61
N ASP A 263 -22.43 35.42 -1.82
CA ASP A 263 -22.77 34.35 -2.76
C ASP A 263 -21.57 33.45 -3.13
N GLY A 264 -21.77 32.14 -3.23
CA GLY A 264 -20.72 31.16 -3.53
C GLY A 264 -21.18 29.70 -3.50
N ILE A 265 -21.71 29.24 -4.63
CA ILE A 265 -22.10 27.85 -4.96
C ILE A 265 -20.93 26.87 -4.78
N ASP A 266 -21.15 25.70 -4.15
CA ASP A 266 -20.47 24.44 -4.52
C ASP A 266 -21.26 23.19 -4.05
N ASP A 267 -21.89 22.51 -5.00
CA ASP A 267 -22.56 21.21 -4.85
C ASP A 267 -21.50 20.09 -4.79
N GLY A 268 -21.12 19.67 -3.58
CA GLY A 268 -19.94 18.83 -3.36
C GLY A 268 -20.16 17.34 -3.01
N GLU A 269 -21.38 16.84 -2.81
CA GLU A 269 -21.53 15.49 -2.19
C GLU A 269 -22.05 14.36 -3.10
N ASP A 270 -22.61 14.65 -4.28
CA ASP A 270 -23.06 13.60 -5.23
C ASP A 270 -22.06 13.28 -6.35
N ALA A 271 -21.03 14.11 -6.55
CA ALA A 271 -20.02 13.91 -7.58
C ALA A 271 -18.95 12.84 -7.21
N GLU A 272 -18.74 12.59 -5.91
CA GLU A 272 -17.71 11.65 -5.44
C GLU A 272 -18.15 10.19 -5.58
N LYS A 273 -19.45 9.92 -5.40
CA LYS A 273 -20.04 8.58 -5.55
C LYS A 273 -20.01 8.09 -6.99
N ASN A 274 -20.24 9.00 -7.96
CA ASN A 274 -20.18 8.68 -9.39
C ASN A 274 -18.74 8.59 -9.95
N ARG A 275 -17.75 9.25 -9.33
CA ARG A 275 -16.32 9.06 -9.67
C ARG A 275 -15.81 7.67 -9.27
N PHE A 276 -16.32 7.12 -8.17
CA PHE A 276 -15.89 5.81 -7.69
C PHE A 276 -16.44 4.66 -8.57
N GLU A 277 -17.66 4.77 -9.11
CA GLU A 277 -18.17 3.81 -10.10
C GLU A 277 -17.45 3.92 -11.46
N HIS A 278 -17.06 5.13 -11.88
CA HIS A 278 -16.30 5.35 -13.12
C HIS A 278 -14.86 4.77 -13.05
N LEU A 279 -14.27 4.66 -11.85
CA LEU A 279 -12.96 4.03 -11.60
C LEU A 279 -12.99 2.49 -11.66
N LEU A 280 -14.16 1.88 -11.44
CA LEU A 280 -14.33 0.43 -11.49
C LEU A 280 -14.48 -0.13 -12.92
N HIS A 281 -14.90 0.71 -13.87
CA HIS A 281 -15.17 0.30 -15.25
C HIS A 281 -13.92 0.22 -16.15
N GLU A 282 -12.77 0.78 -15.74
CA GLU A 282 -11.58 0.93 -16.61
C GLU A 282 -10.53 -0.18 -16.44
N ARG A 283 -10.78 -1.19 -15.58
CA ARG A 283 -9.82 -2.27 -15.26
C ARG A 283 -9.92 -3.50 -16.18
N LEU A 284 -10.76 -3.45 -17.21
CA LEU A 284 -10.54 -4.16 -18.47
C LEU A 284 -9.91 -3.15 -19.40
N GLY A 285 -8.63 -3.35 -19.76
CA GLY A 285 -7.81 -2.35 -20.47
C GLY A 285 -8.57 -1.70 -21.64
N MET A 286 -9.07 -0.49 -21.41
CA MET A 286 -9.68 0.33 -22.44
C MET A 286 -8.57 1.04 -23.20
N PRO A 287 -8.72 1.24 -24.51
CA PRO A 287 -7.68 1.88 -25.30
C PRO A 287 -7.53 3.36 -24.88
N THR A 288 -6.36 3.73 -24.39
CA THR A 288 -6.06 5.07 -23.83
C THR A 288 -5.92 6.19 -24.88
N SER A 289 -6.37 5.97 -26.12
CA SER A 289 -6.41 6.98 -27.19
C SER A 289 -7.85 7.22 -27.64
N ASP A 290 -8.19 8.42 -28.14
CA ASP A 290 -9.54 8.74 -28.64
C ASP A 290 -10.05 7.74 -29.67
N ASN A 291 -9.18 7.30 -30.58
CA ASN A 291 -9.47 6.25 -31.57
C ASN A 291 -9.82 4.92 -30.90
N GLY A 292 -9.14 4.63 -29.82
CA GLY A 292 -9.34 3.42 -29.09
C GLY A 292 -10.63 3.45 -28.24
N LEU A 293 -10.97 4.59 -27.63
CA LEU A 293 -12.27 4.80 -27.01
C LEU A 293 -13.41 4.64 -28.03
N TYR A 294 -13.23 5.17 -29.24
CA TYR A 294 -14.16 5.00 -30.35
C TYR A 294 -14.37 3.53 -30.70
N LEU A 295 -13.30 2.75 -30.87
CA LEU A 295 -13.38 1.31 -31.14
C LEU A 295 -14.01 0.53 -29.99
N ALA A 296 -13.71 0.89 -28.75
CA ALA A 296 -14.29 0.25 -27.57
C ALA A 296 -15.81 0.47 -27.47
N ARG A 297 -16.30 1.65 -27.88
CA ARG A 297 -17.74 1.96 -27.88
C ARG A 297 -18.47 1.35 -29.08
N THR A 298 -17.86 1.36 -30.26
CA THR A 298 -18.53 0.99 -31.51
C THR A 298 -18.38 -0.48 -31.87
N VAL A 299 -17.17 -1.04 -31.74
CA VAL A 299 -16.84 -2.38 -32.26
C VAL A 299 -16.82 -3.44 -31.15
N ALA A 300 -16.36 -3.09 -29.94
CA ALA A 300 -16.18 -4.08 -28.87
C ALA A 300 -17.46 -4.80 -28.44
N PRO A 301 -18.64 -4.15 -28.29
CA PRO A 301 -19.86 -4.86 -27.90
C PRO A 301 -20.28 -5.92 -28.92
N VAL A 302 -20.12 -5.60 -30.22
CA VAL A 302 -20.49 -6.47 -31.34
C VAL A 302 -19.56 -7.68 -31.40
N LEU A 303 -18.25 -7.45 -31.34
CA LEU A 303 -17.26 -8.54 -31.32
C LEU A 303 -17.39 -9.43 -30.08
N THR A 304 -17.74 -8.86 -28.93
CA THR A 304 -17.93 -9.62 -27.69
C THR A 304 -19.09 -10.62 -27.83
N LYS A 305 -20.21 -10.20 -28.45
CA LYS A 305 -21.34 -11.10 -28.75
C LYS A 305 -20.95 -12.20 -29.75
N ALA A 306 -20.22 -11.85 -30.82
CA ALA A 306 -19.75 -12.82 -31.81
C ALA A 306 -18.86 -13.90 -31.17
N LEU A 307 -17.91 -13.47 -30.32
CA LEU A 307 -17.00 -14.37 -29.61
C LEU A 307 -17.74 -15.25 -28.58
N ALA A 308 -18.75 -14.72 -27.91
CA ALA A 308 -19.58 -15.50 -26.99
C ALA A 308 -20.33 -16.63 -27.73
N GLU A 309 -20.89 -16.36 -28.91
CA GLU A 309 -21.55 -17.38 -29.74
C GLU A 309 -20.59 -18.46 -30.25
N VAL A 310 -19.36 -18.09 -30.60
CA VAL A 310 -18.31 -19.06 -30.96
C VAL A 310 -17.99 -20.00 -29.78
N LEU A 311 -17.89 -19.46 -28.56
CA LEU A 311 -17.63 -20.28 -27.37
C LEU A 311 -18.77 -21.25 -27.06
N LEU A 312 -20.01 -20.84 -27.32
CA LEU A 312 -21.20 -21.67 -27.12
C LEU A 312 -21.32 -22.77 -28.17
N ARG A 313 -21.15 -22.44 -29.46
CA ARG A 313 -21.43 -23.37 -30.57
C ARG A 313 -20.23 -24.19 -31.02
N ARG A 314 -19.02 -23.76 -30.67
CA ARG A 314 -17.73 -24.36 -31.07
C ARG A 314 -17.69 -24.78 -32.56
N PRO A 315 -17.92 -23.85 -33.49
CA PRO A 315 -17.92 -24.14 -34.91
C PRO A 315 -16.54 -24.62 -35.39
N ALA A 316 -16.52 -25.49 -36.41
CA ALA A 316 -15.29 -26.03 -36.98
C ALA A 316 -14.38 -24.95 -37.60
N ASN A 317 -14.96 -23.84 -38.07
CA ASN A 317 -14.23 -22.65 -38.52
C ASN A 317 -14.70 -21.40 -37.75
N PRO A 318 -14.05 -21.07 -36.62
CA PRO A 318 -14.40 -19.91 -35.79
C PRO A 318 -14.28 -18.56 -36.52
N ILE A 319 -13.28 -18.40 -37.39
CA ILE A 319 -13.02 -17.13 -38.07
C ILE A 319 -14.08 -16.90 -39.17
N GLY A 320 -14.38 -17.93 -39.96
CA GLY A 320 -15.45 -17.86 -40.96
C GLY A 320 -16.81 -17.59 -40.32
N PHE A 321 -17.10 -18.26 -39.20
CA PHE A 321 -18.33 -18.03 -38.45
C PHE A 321 -18.46 -16.59 -37.94
N ILE A 322 -17.39 -16.00 -37.39
CA ILE A 322 -17.41 -14.60 -36.94
C ILE A 322 -17.68 -13.66 -38.12
N SER A 323 -17.06 -13.90 -39.27
CA SER A 323 -17.28 -13.09 -40.48
C SER A 323 -18.75 -13.10 -40.91
N ASP A 324 -19.34 -14.29 -41.07
CA ASP A 324 -20.74 -14.43 -41.49
C ASP A 324 -21.71 -13.85 -40.45
N TRP A 325 -21.39 -14.04 -39.16
CA TRP A 325 -22.17 -13.50 -38.06
C TRP A 325 -22.19 -11.97 -38.04
N LEU A 326 -21.05 -11.34 -38.31
CA LEU A 326 -20.95 -9.87 -38.37
C LEU A 326 -21.72 -9.29 -39.55
N VAL A 327 -21.69 -9.94 -40.72
CA VAL A 327 -22.50 -9.54 -41.89
C VAL A 327 -23.99 -9.59 -41.57
N LYS A 328 -24.43 -10.69 -40.95
CA LYS A 328 -25.84 -10.84 -40.54
C LYS A 328 -26.24 -9.80 -39.48
N TYR A 329 -25.36 -9.53 -38.52
CA TYR A 329 -25.59 -8.51 -37.49
C TYR A 329 -25.79 -7.12 -38.11
N THR A 330 -24.99 -6.75 -39.13
CA THR A 330 -25.16 -5.47 -39.81
C THR A 330 -26.49 -5.35 -40.56
N GLU A 331 -26.92 -6.42 -41.25
CA GLU A 331 -28.21 -6.45 -41.97
C GLU A 331 -29.42 -6.31 -41.04
N GLU A 332 -29.35 -6.85 -39.82
CA GLU A 332 -30.41 -6.75 -38.81
C GLU A 332 -30.46 -5.37 -38.14
N THR A 333 -29.33 -4.67 -38.03
CA THR A 333 -29.26 -3.34 -37.40
C THR A 333 -29.64 -2.19 -38.33
N GLU A 334 -29.59 -2.36 -39.66
CA GLU A 334 -29.98 -1.34 -40.65
C GLU A 334 -31.50 -1.27 -40.92
N GLN A 335 -32.30 -2.11 -40.26
CA GLN A 335 -33.77 -2.15 -40.40
C GLN A 335 -34.53 -1.35 -39.33
N PHE A 336 -33.82 -0.60 -38.47
CA PHE A 336 -34.36 0.28 -37.42
C PHE A 336 -33.75 1.69 -37.49
#